data_AF-Q4J7E4-F1
#
_entry.id   AF-Q4J7E4-F1
#
_cell.length_a   1.000
_cell.length_b   1.000
_cell.length_c   1.000
_cell.angle_alpha   90.00
_cell.angle_beta   90.00
_cell.angle_gamma   90.00
#
_symmetry.space_group_name_H-M   'P 1'
#
loop_
_entity.id
_entity.type
_entity.pdbx_description
1 polymer ?
#
loop_
_entity_poly.entity_id
_entity_poly.type
_entity_poly.pdbx_seq_one_letter_code
_entity_poly.pdbx_strand_id
1 'polypeptide(L)'
;MVKAVVYIEHSSTVCKSLKFIRDVRVKCTQGSKIEALKKYGIPDDDYHFAKSFIHDCLRLNPKECIAVIKDDRIEKLIKGLINEIPELKYRVTVTITHKFCMNNDEMIEFAKRILTKYLVAEKR
;
A
#
# COMPACT_ATOMS: atom_id res chain seq x y z
N MET A 1 -12.32 14.41 1.12
CA MET A 1 -12.65 12.96 1.06
C MET A 1 -11.45 12.24 0.49
N VAL A 2 -10.93 11.19 1.13
CA VAL A 2 -9.73 10.49 0.64
C VAL A 2 -10.05 9.80 -0.68
N LYS A 3 -9.35 10.17 -1.76
CA LYS A 3 -9.50 9.55 -3.09
C LYS A 3 -8.81 8.20 -3.16
N ALA A 4 -7.61 8.09 -2.58
CA ALA A 4 -6.86 6.84 -2.58
C ALA A 4 -6.10 6.60 -1.27
N VAL A 5 -5.99 5.33 -0.88
CA VAL A 5 -5.06 4.85 0.16
C VAL A 5 -3.95 4.08 -0.53
N VAL A 6 -2.69 4.46 -0.26
CA VAL A 6 -1.51 3.85 -0.89
C VAL A 6 -0.61 3.32 0.20
N TYR A 7 -0.36 2.01 0.20
CA TYR A 7 0.67 1.39 1.01
C TYR A 7 1.87 1.05 0.14
N ILE A 8 3.08 1.37 0.62
CA ILE A 8 4.33 1.08 -0.06
C ILE A 8 5.20 0.25 0.87
N GLU A 9 5.65 -0.91 0.42
CA GLU A 9 6.53 -1.81 1.17
C GLU A 9 7.97 -1.26 1.17
N HIS A 10 8.18 -0.21 1.97
CA HIS A 10 9.47 0.45 2.09
C HIS A 10 9.63 1.19 3.42
N SER A 11 10.83 1.73 3.63
CA SER A 11 11.14 2.68 4.69
C SER A 11 10.28 3.95 4.62
N SER A 12 10.08 4.60 5.77
CA SER A 12 9.28 5.83 5.89
C SER A 12 9.83 7.02 5.11
N THR A 13 11.12 7.01 4.75
CA THR A 13 11.80 8.04 3.96
C THR A 13 11.17 8.20 2.57
N VAL A 14 10.80 7.10 1.91
CA VAL A 14 10.12 7.13 0.60
C VAL A 14 8.82 7.92 0.69
N CYS A 15 8.02 7.68 1.73
CA CYS A 15 6.74 8.35 1.87
C CYS A 15 6.86 9.84 2.16
N LYS A 16 7.90 10.28 2.87
CA LYS A 16 8.13 11.73 3.07
C LYS A 16 8.23 12.46 1.74
N SER A 17 8.86 11.83 0.75
CA SER A 17 9.01 12.32 -0.62
C SER A 17 7.78 12.12 -1.51
N LEU A 18 6.64 11.66 -0.97
CA LEU A 18 5.38 11.45 -1.70
C LEU A 18 4.19 12.17 -1.06
N LYS A 19 4.41 12.97 0.00
CA LYS A 19 3.36 13.64 0.79
C LYS A 19 2.65 14.81 0.08
N PHE A 20 3.07 15.21 -1.11
CA PHE A 20 2.51 16.36 -1.81
C PHE A 20 1.20 16.07 -2.56
N ILE A 21 0.76 14.81 -2.62
CA ILE A 21 -0.44 14.44 -3.38
C ILE A 21 -1.69 14.68 -2.53
N ARG A 22 -2.45 15.75 -2.84
CA ARG A 22 -3.74 16.04 -2.18
C ARG A 22 -4.72 14.87 -2.34
N ASP A 23 -5.53 14.65 -1.29
CA ASP A 23 -6.53 13.58 -1.20
C ASP A 23 -6.02 12.13 -1.31
N VAL A 24 -4.70 11.90 -1.26
CA VAL A 24 -4.09 10.56 -1.25
C VAL A 24 -3.39 10.32 0.08
N ARG A 25 -3.72 9.22 0.76
CA ARG A 25 -3.06 8.81 1.99
C ARG A 25 -1.97 7.80 1.67
N VAL A 26 -0.72 8.25 1.64
CA VAL A 26 0.45 7.38 1.41
C VAL A 26 1.05 6.94 2.75
N LYS A 27 1.30 5.64 2.90
CA LYS A 27 1.96 5.04 4.06
C LYS A 27 3.03 4.05 3.62
N CYS A 28 4.19 4.12 4.26
CA CYS A 28 5.32 3.23 3.98
C CYS A 28 5.55 2.37 5.21
N THR A 29 5.63 1.07 5.01
CA THR A 29 5.81 0.09 6.08
C THR A 29 6.29 -1.22 5.47
N GLN A 30 7.18 -1.94 6.13
CA GLN A 30 7.55 -3.32 5.75
C GLN A 30 6.71 -4.35 6.51
N GLY A 31 5.68 -3.90 7.24
CA GLY A 31 5.03 -4.72 8.25
C GLY A 31 5.82 -4.73 9.56
N SER A 32 5.39 -5.56 10.51
CA SER A 32 6.09 -5.74 11.79
C SER A 32 5.68 -7.07 12.39
N LYS A 33 6.64 -7.99 12.55
CA LYS A 33 6.41 -9.30 13.18
C LYS A 33 5.91 -9.17 14.62
N ILE A 34 6.41 -8.17 15.35
CA ILE A 34 6.01 -7.90 16.74
C ILE A 34 4.54 -7.47 16.78
N GLU A 35 4.15 -6.54 15.92
CA GLU A 35 2.76 -6.06 15.87
C GLU A 35 1.82 -7.11 15.31
N ALA A 36 2.29 -7.93 14.36
CA ALA A 36 1.56 -9.08 13.85
C ALA A 36 1.25 -10.08 14.98
N LEU A 37 2.27 -10.45 15.76
CA LEU A 37 2.13 -11.36 16.88
C LEU A 37 1.14 -10.81 17.91
N LYS A 38 1.26 -9.53 18.29
CA LYS A 38 0.37 -8.89 19.26
C LYS A 38 -1.09 -8.83 18.80
N LYS A 39 -1.34 -8.58 17.51
CA LYS A 39 -2.70 -8.36 16.99
C LYS A 39 -3.37 -9.63 16.49
N TYR A 40 -2.60 -10.55 15.94
CA TYR A 40 -3.12 -11.71 15.20
C TYR A 40 -2.61 -13.05 15.73
N GLY A 41 -1.69 -13.05 16.72
CA GLY A 41 -1.11 -14.27 17.27
C GLY A 41 -0.08 -14.94 16.34
N ILE A 42 0.26 -14.31 15.21
CA ILE A 42 1.18 -14.88 14.20
C ILE A 42 2.29 -13.86 13.93
N PRO A 43 3.58 -14.22 14.10
CA PRO A 43 4.71 -13.30 13.93
C PRO A 43 5.10 -13.11 12.44
N ASP A 44 4.17 -12.56 11.65
CA ASP A 44 4.30 -12.43 10.19
C ASP A 44 4.10 -10.97 9.73
N ASP A 45 5.19 -10.34 9.32
CA ASP A 45 5.23 -8.96 8.86
C ASP A 45 4.46 -8.74 7.55
N ASP A 46 4.54 -9.69 6.60
CA ASP A 46 3.75 -9.65 5.35
C ASP A 46 2.26 -9.67 5.66
N TYR A 47 1.86 -10.53 6.61
CA TYR A 47 0.48 -10.60 7.07
C TYR A 47 0.04 -9.30 7.75
N HIS A 48 0.89 -8.71 8.59
CA HIS A 48 0.60 -7.43 9.22
C HIS A 48 0.51 -6.28 8.20
N PHE A 49 1.35 -6.28 7.16
CA PHE A 49 1.22 -5.35 6.04
C PHE A 49 -0.14 -5.50 5.37
N ALA A 50 -0.48 -6.72 4.92
CA ALA A 50 -1.71 -7.01 4.18
C ALA A 50 -2.97 -6.64 4.99
N LYS A 51 -3.04 -7.09 6.25
CA LYS A 51 -4.18 -6.76 7.14
C LYS A 51 -4.29 -5.27 7.42
N SER A 52 -3.17 -4.57 7.67
CA SER A 52 -3.19 -3.13 7.92
C SER A 52 -3.67 -2.34 6.70
N PHE A 53 -3.23 -2.74 5.51
CA PHE A 53 -3.66 -2.14 4.25
C PHE A 53 -5.16 -2.33 4.02
N ILE A 54 -5.66 -3.57 4.11
CA ILE A 54 -7.09 -3.90 3.95
C ILE A 54 -7.95 -3.18 5.00
N HIS A 55 -7.50 -3.13 6.25
CA HIS A 55 -8.20 -2.41 7.31
C HIS A 55 -8.33 -0.91 7.00
N ASP A 56 -7.26 -0.25 6.56
CA ASP A 56 -7.34 1.17 6.19
C ASP A 56 -8.22 1.40 4.95
N CYS A 57 -8.24 0.47 4.00
CA CYS A 57 -9.15 0.49 2.86
C CYS A 57 -10.63 0.45 3.26
N LEU A 58 -10.99 -0.42 4.20
CA LEU A 58 -12.33 -0.48 4.75
C LEU A 58 -12.69 0.78 5.54
N ARG A 59 -11.81 1.14 6.49
CA ARG A 59 -12.07 2.23 7.45
C ARG A 59 -12.18 3.60 6.78
N LEU A 60 -11.34 3.87 5.78
CA LEU A 60 -11.32 5.17 5.09
C LEU A 60 -12.20 5.19 3.85
N ASN A 61 -12.65 4.02 3.40
CA ASN A 61 -13.53 3.83 2.24
C ASN A 61 -13.14 4.69 1.02
N PRO A 62 -11.87 4.67 0.57
CA PRO A 62 -11.44 5.47 -0.58
C PRO A 62 -12.05 4.91 -1.88
N LYS A 63 -11.96 5.69 -2.96
CA LYS A 63 -12.30 5.20 -4.30
C LYS A 63 -11.33 4.11 -4.74
N GLU A 64 -10.06 4.23 -4.39
CA GLU A 64 -9.01 3.28 -4.75
C GLU A 64 -8.07 2.95 -3.59
N CYS A 65 -7.59 1.72 -3.61
CA CYS A 65 -6.61 1.19 -2.67
C CYS A 65 -5.46 0.58 -3.45
N ILE A 66 -4.25 1.06 -3.20
CA ILE A 66 -3.07 0.67 -3.97
C ILE A 66 -2.01 0.13 -3.02
N ALA A 67 -1.56 -1.10 -3.22
CA ALA A 67 -0.41 -1.67 -2.54
C ALA A 67 0.76 -1.78 -3.52
N VAL A 68 1.88 -1.12 -3.20
CA VAL A 68 3.15 -1.23 -3.92
C VAL A 68 4.07 -2.10 -3.08
N ILE A 69 4.39 -3.29 -3.57
CA ILE A 69 5.06 -4.35 -2.77
C ILE A 69 6.26 -4.93 -3.53
N LYS A 70 7.17 -5.56 -2.80
CA LYS A 70 8.36 -6.25 -3.31
C LYS A 70 8.16 -7.75 -3.40
N ASP A 71 7.39 -8.31 -2.48
CA ASP A 71 7.20 -9.75 -2.30
C ASP A 71 5.84 -10.26 -2.84
N ASP A 72 5.83 -11.34 -3.61
CA ASP A 72 4.61 -11.95 -4.14
C ASP A 72 3.75 -12.61 -3.05
N ARG A 73 4.34 -12.96 -1.91
CA ARG A 73 3.65 -13.47 -0.74
C ARG A 73 2.63 -12.45 -0.21
N ILE A 74 2.98 -11.17 -0.17
CA ILE A 74 2.06 -10.10 0.25
C ILE A 74 0.89 -9.99 -0.75
N GLU A 75 1.16 -10.16 -2.06
CA GLU A 75 0.11 -10.16 -3.08
C GLU A 75 -0.92 -11.26 -2.83
N LYS A 76 -0.44 -12.48 -2.58
CA LYS A 76 -1.27 -13.66 -2.29
C LYS A 76 -2.13 -13.44 -1.03
N LEU A 77 -1.54 -12.87 0.03
CA LEU A 77 -2.25 -12.54 1.25
C LEU A 77 -3.34 -11.49 1.02
N ILE A 78 -3.04 -10.42 0.30
CA ILE A 78 -4.02 -9.38 -0.05
C ILE A 78 -5.16 -9.96 -0.88
N LYS A 79 -4.85 -10.76 -1.91
CA LYS A 79 -5.88 -11.44 -2.75
C LYS A 79 -6.77 -12.38 -1.93
N GLY A 80 -6.18 -13.14 -1.01
CA GLY A 80 -6.93 -13.99 -0.07
C GLY A 80 -7.93 -13.18 0.75
N LEU A 81 -7.48 -12.08 1.35
CA LEU A 81 -8.33 -11.19 2.15
C LEU A 81 -9.44 -10.51 1.32
N ILE A 82 -9.17 -10.16 0.06
CA ILE A 82 -10.17 -9.56 -0.84
C ILE A 82 -11.27 -10.56 -1.20
N ASN A 83 -10.93 -11.84 -1.38
CA ASN A 83 -11.92 -12.86 -1.71
C ASN A 83 -12.97 -13.04 -0.61
N GLU A 84 -12.60 -12.78 0.64
CA GLU A 84 -13.51 -12.78 1.80
C GLU A 84 -14.32 -11.48 1.91
N ILE A 85 -13.96 -10.42 1.16
CA ILE A 85 -14.52 -9.06 1.26
C ILE A 85 -14.88 -8.53 -0.14
N PRO A 86 -16.05 -8.91 -0.69
CA PRO A 86 -16.43 -8.60 -2.08
C PRO A 86 -16.39 -7.11 -2.43
N GLU A 87 -16.66 -6.24 -1.45
CA GLU A 87 -16.68 -4.78 -1.59
C GLU A 87 -15.32 -4.17 -1.99
N LEU A 88 -14.22 -4.88 -1.74
CA LEU A 88 -12.88 -4.42 -2.05
C LEU A 88 -12.37 -4.90 -3.42
N LYS A 89 -13.04 -5.90 -4.01
CA LYS A 89 -12.57 -6.59 -5.22
C LYS A 89 -12.27 -5.66 -6.40
N TYR A 90 -13.03 -4.59 -6.54
CA TYR A 90 -12.89 -3.62 -7.65
C TYR A 90 -12.10 -2.37 -7.28
N ARG A 91 -11.70 -2.22 -6.02
CA ARG A 91 -11.03 -1.01 -5.50
C ARG A 91 -9.56 -1.23 -5.19
N VAL A 92 -9.17 -2.48 -4.94
CA VAL A 92 -7.79 -2.82 -4.59
C VAL A 92 -6.99 -3.16 -5.83
N THR A 93 -5.88 -2.45 -6.02
CA THR A 93 -4.83 -2.76 -6.97
C THR A 93 -3.57 -3.11 -6.20
N VAL A 94 -2.90 -4.20 -6.60
CA VAL A 94 -1.60 -4.58 -6.08
C VAL A 94 -0.58 -4.48 -7.20
N THR A 95 0.54 -3.81 -6.96
CA THR A 95 1.62 -3.62 -7.92
C THR A 95 2.92 -4.11 -7.32
N ILE A 96 3.47 -5.18 -7.90
CA ILE A 96 4.76 -5.73 -7.51
C ILE A 96 5.86 -4.94 -8.22
N THR A 97 6.88 -4.54 -7.47
CA THR A 97 8.05 -3.83 -7.99
C THR A 97 8.87 -4.76 -8.87
N HIS A 98 9.50 -4.22 -9.92
CA HIS A 98 10.30 -5.01 -10.87
C HIS A 98 11.63 -5.53 -10.29
N LYS A 99 12.05 -5.03 -9.13
CA LYS A 99 13.23 -5.50 -8.37
C LYS A 99 12.87 -5.57 -6.90
N PHE A 100 13.22 -6.68 -6.25
CA PHE A 100 13.05 -6.84 -4.80
C PHE A 100 13.87 -5.79 -4.01
N CYS A 101 15.13 -5.57 -4.39
CA CYS A 101 16.03 -4.61 -3.75
C CYS A 101 16.09 -3.26 -4.49
N MET A 102 14.97 -2.53 -4.50
CA MET A 102 15.01 -1.11 -4.90
C MET A 102 15.62 -0.25 -3.80
N ASN A 103 16.46 0.72 -4.20
CA ASN A 103 16.84 1.80 -3.31
C ASN A 103 15.69 2.83 -3.14
N ASN A 104 15.87 3.82 -2.26
CA ASN A 104 14.83 4.81 -1.98
C ASN A 104 14.43 5.60 -3.24
N ASP A 105 15.38 6.01 -4.07
CA ASP A 105 15.12 6.85 -5.25
C ASP A 105 14.39 6.06 -6.35
N GLU A 106 14.84 4.83 -6.61
CA GLU A 106 14.15 3.90 -7.52
C GLU A 106 12.70 3.66 -7.07
N MET A 107 12.48 3.46 -5.77
CA MET A 107 11.13 3.26 -5.22
C MET A 107 10.27 4.53 -5.33
N ILE A 108 10.85 5.71 -5.08
CA ILE A 108 10.15 6.99 -5.24
C ILE A 108 9.71 7.19 -6.69
N GLU A 109 10.61 6.98 -7.65
CA GLU A 109 10.29 7.09 -9.08
C GLU A 109 9.22 6.09 -9.50
N PHE A 110 9.33 4.83 -9.06
CA PHE A 110 8.35 3.80 -9.35
C PHE A 110 6.97 4.16 -8.78
N ALA A 111 6.90 4.57 -7.51
CA ALA A 111 5.67 5.01 -6.88
C ALA A 111 5.07 6.25 -7.57
N LYS A 112 5.89 7.23 -7.98
CA LYS A 112 5.42 8.41 -8.74
C LYS A 112 4.77 8.00 -10.06
N ARG A 113 5.34 7.02 -10.79
CA ARG A 113 4.74 6.52 -12.04
C ARG A 113 3.36 5.91 -11.79
N ILE A 114 3.21 5.09 -10.76
CA ILE A 114 1.90 4.50 -10.37
C ILE A 114 0.91 5.59 -9.97
N LEU A 115 1.37 6.60 -9.23
CA LEU A 115 0.53 7.66 -8.70
C LEU A 115 0.36 8.85 -9.67
N THR A 116 0.88 8.76 -10.90
CA THR A 116 0.92 9.89 -11.84
C THR A 116 -0.47 10.48 -12.11
N LYS A 117 -1.52 9.65 -12.17
CA LYS A 117 -2.91 10.14 -12.34
C LYS A 117 -3.39 11.07 -11.21
N TYR A 118 -2.79 10.98 -10.03
CA TYR A 118 -3.05 11.88 -8.90
C TYR A 118 -2.11 13.10 -8.89
N LEU A 119 -0.97 13.04 -9.59
CA LEU A 119 -0.02 14.14 -9.75
C LEU A 119 -0.51 15.18 -10.76
N VAL A 120 -1.15 14.76 -11.85
CA VAL A 120 -1.60 15.66 -12.94
C VAL A 120 -2.83 16.49 -12.54
N ALA A 121 -3.47 16.19 -11.41
CA ALA A 121 -4.63 16.93 -10.92
C ALA A 121 -4.32 18.37 -10.45
N GLU A 122 -3.07 18.83 -10.46
CA GLU A 122 -2.66 20.20 -10.13
C GLU A 122 -2.66 21.20 -11.31
N LYS A 123 -3.27 20.87 -12.45
CA LYS A 123 -3.60 21.88 -13.48
C LYS A 123 -5.10 22.01 -13.66
N ARG A 124 -5.74 22.81 -12.80
CA ARG A 124 -6.97 23.56 -13.10
C ARG A 124 -7.16 24.65 -12.06
#